data_AF-A0A8J1L3Y8-F1
#
_entry.id   AF-A0A8J1L3Y8-F1
#
_cell.length_a   1.000
_cell.length_b   1.000
_cell.length_c   1.000
_cell.angle_alpha   90.00
_cell.angle_beta   90.00
_cell.angle_gamma   90.00
#
_symmetry.space_group_name_H-M   'P 1'
#
loop_
_entity.id
_entity.type
_entity.pdbx_description
1 polymer ?
#
loop_
_entity_poly.entity_id
_entity_poly.type
_entity_poly.pdbx_seq_one_letter_code
_entity_poly.pdbx_strand_id
1 'polypeptide(L)'
;MSDGSHQAESGTQLLARLEGRTSLKGLEPLLFADEGCPVHGEVVELYGPEGTGKTEMLCHLIARCILPKSEGGLQVEVIYIDTDYHFDMLRLVTILEHRLSENTEEAVKQCLGRFFLVYCNSSVQLLLTLYSLENMFCSHPSLCLLIIDSISAFYWIDRNNGGETFVRQEMNLRKCTELLSKLLKEYQLVLFASTQAIMQKPPNEGGEGHSRSVKQNSSSLDYKPYLCKLWQQVATHRVLFSKELRNNEQIYSIMSCHLKTRNGVKRSFRIAESGVQFL
;
A
#
# COMPACT_ATOMS: atom_id res chain seq x y z
N MET A 1 10.69 -23.73 -30.18
CA MET A 1 9.36 -23.55 -30.80
C MET A 1 8.46 -22.99 -29.72
N SER A 2 8.32 -21.67 -29.70
CA SER A 2 7.47 -20.95 -28.77
C SER A 2 6.06 -20.90 -29.37
N ASP A 3 5.16 -21.75 -28.89
CA ASP A 3 3.73 -21.56 -29.11
C ASP A 3 3.33 -20.28 -28.37
N GLY A 4 3.27 -19.18 -29.12
CA GLY A 4 2.54 -17.99 -28.71
C GLY A 4 1.07 -18.34 -28.74
N SER A 5 0.57 -18.92 -27.65
CA SER A 5 -0.87 -19.02 -27.43
C SER A 5 -1.40 -17.59 -27.33
N HIS A 6 -1.89 -17.05 -28.45
CA HIS A 6 -2.76 -15.90 -28.45
C HIS A 6 -4.05 -16.33 -27.76
N GLN A 7 -4.05 -16.25 -26.42
CA GLN A 7 -5.24 -16.47 -25.63
C GLN A 7 -6.20 -15.34 -26.01
N ALA A 8 -7.30 -15.70 -26.68
CA ALA A 8 -8.34 -14.75 -27.03
C ALA A 8 -8.90 -14.16 -25.75
N GLU A 9 -8.85 -12.83 -25.63
CA GLU A 9 -9.45 -12.09 -24.52
C GLU A 9 -10.96 -12.33 -24.50
N SER A 10 -11.53 -12.58 -23.33
CA SER A 10 -12.99 -12.71 -23.18
C SER A 10 -13.66 -11.32 -23.29
N GLY A 11 -14.92 -11.29 -23.70
CA GLY A 11 -15.69 -10.03 -23.73
C GLY A 11 -15.76 -9.35 -22.36
N THR A 12 -15.74 -10.11 -21.26
CA THR A 12 -15.72 -9.58 -19.90
C THR A 12 -14.37 -8.96 -19.53
N GLN A 13 -13.26 -9.57 -19.96
CA GLN A 13 -11.92 -8.99 -19.80
C GLN A 13 -11.81 -7.66 -20.57
N LEU A 14 -12.29 -7.62 -21.81
CA LEU A 14 -12.30 -6.41 -22.62
C LEU A 14 -13.15 -5.29 -21.98
N LEU A 15 -14.37 -5.61 -21.54
CA LEU A 15 -15.25 -4.63 -20.88
C LEU A 15 -14.64 -4.10 -19.58
N ALA A 16 -14.08 -4.96 -18.74
CA ALA A 16 -13.44 -4.53 -17.49
C ALA A 16 -12.26 -3.57 -17.73
N ARG A 17 -11.60 -3.67 -18.89
CA ARG A 17 -10.53 -2.74 -19.30
C ARG A 17 -11.06 -1.43 -19.89
N LEU A 18 -12.22 -1.46 -20.55
CA LEU A 18 -12.78 -0.32 -21.27
C LEU A 18 -13.73 0.53 -20.40
N GLU A 19 -14.45 -0.06 -19.45
CA GLU A 19 -15.48 0.63 -18.68
C GLU A 19 -14.93 1.72 -17.75
N GLY A 20 -13.62 1.75 -17.52
CA GLY A 20 -12.94 2.81 -16.76
C GLY A 20 -13.30 2.76 -15.27
N ARG A 21 -12.28 2.70 -14.42
CA ARG A 21 -12.51 2.61 -12.97
C ARG A 21 -12.71 3.96 -12.32
N THR A 22 -13.51 3.99 -11.25
CA THR A 22 -13.73 5.22 -10.46
C THR A 22 -12.38 5.76 -9.96
N SER A 23 -12.15 7.05 -10.15
CA SER A 23 -10.91 7.68 -9.69
C SER A 23 -10.83 7.71 -8.16
N LEU A 24 -9.66 7.36 -7.61
CA LEU A 24 -9.36 7.51 -6.18
C LEU A 24 -8.90 8.94 -5.82
N LYS A 25 -9.16 9.94 -6.68
CA LYS A 25 -8.97 11.34 -6.33
C LYS A 25 -9.83 11.67 -5.10
N GLY A 26 -9.20 12.25 -4.09
CA GLY A 26 -9.86 12.54 -2.81
C GLY A 26 -9.94 11.35 -1.85
N LEU A 27 -9.25 10.23 -2.15
CA LEU A 27 -9.16 9.10 -1.22
C LEU A 27 -8.67 9.55 0.15
N GLU A 28 -7.63 10.37 0.24
CA GLU A 28 -7.26 11.06 1.49
C GLU A 28 -6.47 12.33 1.13
N PRO A 29 -7.14 13.50 1.05
CA PRO A 29 -6.51 14.74 0.62
C PRO A 29 -5.34 15.17 1.51
N LEU A 30 -5.32 14.77 2.79
CA LEU A 30 -4.24 15.13 3.70
C LEU A 30 -3.03 14.20 3.59
N LEU A 31 -3.17 13.04 2.94
CA LEU A 31 -2.09 12.07 2.75
C LEU A 31 -1.13 12.53 1.65
N PHE A 32 -1.59 13.25 0.63
CA PHE A 32 -0.77 13.70 -0.50
C PHE A 32 -0.90 15.22 -0.70
N ALA A 33 0.03 15.84 -1.45
CA ALA A 33 -0.22 17.20 -1.95
C ALA A 33 -1.38 17.18 -2.96
N ASP A 34 -2.09 18.29 -3.15
CA ASP A 34 -3.25 18.36 -4.07
C ASP A 34 -2.93 17.89 -5.50
N GLU A 35 -1.69 18.11 -5.99
CA GLU A 35 -1.21 17.62 -7.30
C GLU A 35 -0.51 16.25 -7.26
N GLY A 36 -0.43 15.60 -6.10
CA GLY A 36 0.32 14.38 -5.85
C GLY A 36 -0.53 13.19 -5.42
N CYS A 37 -1.85 13.23 -5.65
CA CYS A 37 -2.71 12.07 -5.38
C CYS A 37 -2.43 10.95 -6.39
N PRO A 38 -2.31 9.69 -5.94
CA PRO A 38 -2.05 8.57 -6.82
C PRO A 38 -3.21 8.33 -7.79
N VAL A 39 -2.88 8.07 -9.04
CA VAL A 39 -3.83 7.74 -10.11
C VAL A 39 -3.71 6.28 -10.53
N HIS A 40 -4.63 5.84 -11.39
CA HIS A 40 -4.65 4.47 -11.91
C HIS A 40 -3.31 4.04 -12.50
N GLY A 41 -2.87 2.83 -12.15
CA GLY A 41 -1.57 2.28 -12.54
C GLY A 41 -0.42 2.65 -11.60
N GLU A 42 -0.65 3.49 -10.59
CA GLU A 42 0.39 3.95 -9.67
C GLU A 42 0.50 3.09 -8.40
N VAL A 43 1.71 3.11 -7.82
CA VAL A 43 2.08 2.35 -6.63
C VAL A 43 2.49 3.30 -5.52
N VAL A 44 1.83 3.18 -4.36
CA VAL A 44 2.13 3.89 -3.12
C VAL A 44 2.81 2.93 -2.14
N GLU A 45 4.06 3.23 -1.79
CA GLU A 45 4.83 2.48 -0.81
C GLU A 45 4.74 3.14 0.57
N LEU A 46 4.12 2.46 1.54
CA LEU A 46 4.07 2.88 2.94
C LEU A 46 5.27 2.25 3.65
N TYR A 47 6.26 3.04 4.05
CA TYR A 47 7.49 2.56 4.66
C TYR A 47 7.64 3.07 6.09
N GLY A 48 8.02 2.20 7.02
CA GLY A 48 8.40 2.63 8.36
C GLY A 48 8.58 1.48 9.34
N PRO A 49 9.13 1.73 10.54
CA PRO A 49 9.22 0.73 11.60
C PRO A 49 7.87 0.15 12.02
N GLU A 50 7.89 -0.95 12.76
CA GLU A 50 6.70 -1.56 13.33
C GLU A 50 5.98 -0.63 14.33
N GLY A 51 4.65 -0.72 14.39
CA GLY A 51 3.83 0.05 15.31
C GLY A 51 3.84 1.57 15.03
N THR A 52 4.17 1.99 13.81
CA THR A 52 4.13 3.40 13.36
C THR A 52 2.81 3.78 12.68
N GLY A 53 1.80 2.90 12.73
CA GLY A 53 0.44 3.19 12.22
C GLY A 53 0.21 2.90 10.74
N LYS A 54 1.07 2.09 10.08
CA LYS A 54 0.89 1.71 8.67
C LYS A 54 -0.43 0.97 8.44
N THR A 55 -0.65 -0.13 9.15
CA THR A 55 -1.89 -0.94 9.05
C THR A 55 -3.12 -0.13 9.44
N GLU A 56 -3.01 0.75 10.44
CA GLU A 56 -4.08 1.68 10.84
C GLU A 56 -4.42 2.71 9.76
N MET A 57 -3.42 3.23 9.05
CA MET A 57 -3.64 4.05 7.85
C MET A 57 -4.31 3.23 6.74
N LEU A 58 -3.90 1.99 6.52
CA LEU A 58 -4.55 1.13 5.52
C LEU A 58 -6.02 0.86 5.89
N CYS A 59 -6.33 0.52 7.14
CA CYS A 59 -7.70 0.37 7.65
C CYS A 59 -8.53 1.65 7.44
N HIS A 60 -7.94 2.82 7.73
CA HIS A 60 -8.56 4.12 7.47
C HIS A 60 -8.90 4.34 6.00
N LEU A 61 -7.97 4.02 5.09
CA LEU A 61 -8.17 4.15 3.65
C LEU A 61 -9.21 3.17 3.12
N ILE A 62 -9.23 1.94 3.63
CA ILE A 62 -10.27 0.94 3.32
C ILE A 62 -11.64 1.49 3.70
N ALA A 63 -11.79 1.98 4.93
CA ALA A 63 -13.06 2.57 5.39
C ALA A 63 -13.52 3.71 4.46
N ARG A 64 -12.62 4.63 4.07
CA ARG A 64 -12.95 5.71 3.12
C ARG A 64 -13.37 5.19 1.75
N CYS A 65 -12.79 4.10 1.27
CA CYS A 65 -13.17 3.48 0.01
C CYS A 65 -14.57 2.86 0.07
N ILE A 66 -14.82 2.05 1.09
CA ILE A 66 -16.01 1.20 1.15
C ILE A 66 -17.23 1.91 1.75
N LEU A 67 -17.07 3.07 2.40
CA LEU A 67 -18.21 3.86 2.89
C LEU A 67 -19.06 4.41 1.73
N PRO A 68 -20.38 4.61 1.94
CA PRO A 68 -21.25 5.27 0.98
C PRO A 68 -20.82 6.70 0.68
N LYS A 69 -21.13 7.20 -0.51
CA LYS A 69 -20.84 8.60 -0.89
C LYS A 69 -21.57 9.62 0.00
N SER A 70 -22.76 9.29 0.50
CA SER A 70 -23.52 10.12 1.44
C SER A 70 -22.79 10.32 2.78
N GLU A 71 -21.93 9.38 3.16
CA GLU A 71 -21.13 9.39 4.39
C GLU A 71 -19.68 9.87 4.12
N GLY A 72 -19.44 10.48 2.94
CA GLY A 72 -18.12 10.98 2.53
C GLY A 72 -17.14 9.91 2.05
N GLY A 73 -17.61 8.68 1.82
CA GLY A 73 -16.82 7.61 1.21
C GLY A 73 -16.83 7.64 -0.32
N LEU A 74 -16.15 6.68 -0.94
CA LEU A 74 -16.07 6.55 -2.41
C LEU A 74 -17.06 5.52 -2.97
N GLN A 75 -17.58 4.62 -2.13
CA GLN A 75 -18.44 3.50 -2.51
C GLN A 75 -17.79 2.61 -3.58
N VAL A 76 -16.50 2.30 -3.41
CA VAL A 76 -15.71 1.43 -4.29
C VAL A 76 -15.29 0.16 -3.57
N GLU A 77 -14.91 -0.87 -4.34
CA GLU A 77 -14.44 -2.13 -3.78
C GLU A 77 -12.92 -2.14 -3.57
N VAL A 78 -12.47 -2.90 -2.58
CA VAL A 78 -11.07 -3.01 -2.17
C VAL A 78 -10.69 -4.47 -1.96
N ILE A 79 -9.54 -4.90 -2.48
CA ILE A 79 -8.87 -6.14 -2.05
C ILE A 79 -7.72 -5.79 -1.13
N TYR A 80 -7.66 -6.49 0.00
CA TYR A 80 -6.54 -6.48 0.92
C TYR A 80 -5.89 -7.85 0.97
N ILE A 81 -4.61 -7.90 0.64
CA ILE A 81 -3.78 -9.09 0.82
C ILE A 81 -2.96 -8.92 2.09
N ASP A 82 -3.32 -9.69 3.11
CA ASP A 82 -2.57 -9.78 4.36
C ASP A 82 -1.53 -10.88 4.25
N THR A 83 -0.25 -10.51 4.39
CA THR A 83 0.86 -11.46 4.35
C THR A 83 1.44 -11.75 5.74
N ASP A 84 1.07 -10.95 6.74
CA ASP A 84 1.62 -11.02 8.08
C ASP A 84 0.55 -11.41 9.12
N TYR A 85 -0.72 -11.59 8.73
CA TYR A 85 -1.86 -11.94 9.59
C TYR A 85 -2.13 -10.93 10.71
N HIS A 86 -1.85 -9.65 10.45
CA HIS A 86 -2.06 -8.56 11.41
C HIS A 86 -3.35 -7.77 11.15
N PHE A 87 -4.08 -8.06 10.07
CA PHE A 87 -5.33 -7.37 9.79
C PHE A 87 -6.41 -7.77 10.79
N ASP A 88 -6.87 -6.80 11.58
CA ASP A 88 -7.98 -6.96 12.50
C ASP A 88 -9.29 -6.49 11.87
N MET A 89 -10.17 -7.44 11.58
CA MET A 89 -11.50 -7.17 11.03
C MET A 89 -12.37 -6.36 12.00
N LEU A 90 -12.26 -6.61 13.31
CA LEU A 90 -13.03 -5.86 14.31
C LEU A 90 -12.60 -4.41 14.33
N ARG A 91 -11.30 -4.14 14.13
CA ARG A 91 -10.80 -2.77 14.00
C ARG A 91 -11.42 -2.03 12.82
N LEU A 92 -11.56 -2.68 11.66
CA LEU A 92 -12.25 -2.07 10.51
C LEU A 92 -13.73 -1.82 10.82
N VAL A 93 -14.42 -2.77 11.45
CA VAL A 93 -15.82 -2.62 11.87
C VAL A 93 -15.97 -1.42 12.80
N THR A 94 -15.15 -1.30 13.83
CA THR A 94 -15.18 -0.15 14.75
C THR A 94 -15.03 1.18 14.02
N ILE A 95 -14.15 1.27 13.02
CA ILE A 95 -13.99 2.49 12.22
C ILE A 95 -15.27 2.81 11.43
N LEU A 96 -15.92 1.80 10.85
CA LEU A 96 -17.16 1.99 10.09
C LEU A 96 -18.31 2.43 10.99
N GLU A 97 -18.49 1.79 12.14
CA GLU A 97 -19.53 2.12 13.13
C GLU A 97 -19.44 3.58 13.60
N HIS A 98 -18.22 4.11 13.75
CA HIS A 98 -18.00 5.50 14.16
C HIS A 98 -18.13 6.52 13.02
N ARG A 99 -18.21 6.07 11.76
CA ARG A 99 -18.31 6.95 10.58
C ARG A 99 -19.68 6.95 9.95
N LEU A 100 -20.47 5.92 10.17
CA LEU A 100 -21.85 5.84 9.71
C LEU A 100 -22.75 6.70 10.60
N SER A 101 -23.54 7.56 9.98
CA SER A 101 -24.60 8.30 10.68
C SER A 101 -25.61 7.37 11.35
N GLU A 102 -25.99 6.28 10.65
CA GLU A 102 -26.80 5.19 11.19
C GLU A 102 -25.94 3.95 11.44
N ASN A 103 -25.61 3.72 12.70
CA ASN A 103 -24.84 2.54 13.13
C ASN A 103 -25.74 1.29 13.25
N THR A 104 -26.23 0.80 12.11
CA THR A 104 -26.98 -0.46 12.01
C THR A 104 -26.09 -1.59 11.49
N GLU A 105 -26.37 -2.82 11.92
CA GLU A 105 -25.64 -4.01 11.46
C GLU A 105 -25.73 -4.16 9.93
N GLU A 106 -26.89 -3.83 9.35
CA GLU A 106 -27.12 -3.85 7.92
C GLU A 106 -26.25 -2.83 7.16
N ALA A 107 -26.12 -1.60 7.69
CA ALA A 107 -25.28 -0.58 7.06
C ALA A 107 -23.80 -0.96 7.07
N VAL A 108 -23.30 -1.51 8.18
CA VAL A 108 -21.94 -2.04 8.27
C VAL A 108 -21.74 -3.21 7.29
N LYS A 109 -22.67 -4.18 7.26
CA LYS A 109 -22.60 -5.32 6.31
C LYS A 109 -22.58 -4.86 4.85
N GLN A 110 -23.36 -3.85 4.48
CA GLN A 110 -23.34 -3.28 3.13
C GLN A 110 -21.98 -2.66 2.78
N CYS A 111 -21.31 -2.01 3.73
CA CYS A 111 -19.96 -1.51 3.54
C CYS A 111 -18.95 -2.65 3.37
N LEU A 112 -19.02 -3.65 4.25
CA LEU A 112 -18.14 -4.82 4.23
C LEU A 112 -18.32 -5.68 2.97
N GLY A 113 -19.50 -5.66 2.34
CA GLY A 113 -19.74 -6.32 1.05
C GLY A 113 -18.85 -5.79 -0.10
N ARG A 114 -18.19 -4.63 0.09
CA ARG A 114 -17.21 -4.06 -0.85
C ARG A 114 -15.75 -4.36 -0.46
N PHE A 115 -15.51 -5.11 0.60
CA PHE A 115 -14.20 -5.43 1.11
C PHE A 115 -13.88 -6.92 0.93
N PHE A 116 -12.72 -7.20 0.32
CA PHE A 116 -12.24 -8.55 0.13
C PHE A 116 -10.89 -8.75 0.82
N LEU A 117 -10.82 -9.76 1.69
CA LEU A 117 -9.62 -10.08 2.45
C LEU A 117 -9.03 -11.41 1.99
N VAL A 118 -7.74 -11.42 1.68
CA VAL A 118 -7.00 -12.61 1.27
C VAL A 118 -5.75 -12.76 2.11
N TYR A 119 -5.50 -13.96 2.63
CA TYR A 119 -4.30 -14.26 3.40
C TYR A 119 -3.28 -15.00 2.55
N CYS A 120 -2.01 -14.59 2.62
CA CYS A 120 -0.89 -15.29 1.99
C CYS A 120 0.19 -15.62 3.02
N ASN A 121 0.65 -16.87 3.06
CA ASN A 121 1.66 -17.35 4.01
C ASN A 121 3.07 -17.49 3.41
N SER A 122 3.21 -17.25 2.11
CA SER A 122 4.48 -17.37 1.40
C SER A 122 4.50 -16.50 0.14
N SER A 123 5.70 -16.19 -0.34
CA SER A 123 5.91 -15.44 -1.59
C SER A 123 5.38 -16.18 -2.81
N VAL A 124 5.39 -17.52 -2.79
CA VAL A 124 4.79 -18.36 -3.83
C VAL A 124 3.26 -18.28 -3.80
N GLN A 125 2.64 -18.37 -2.61
CA GLN A 125 1.19 -18.19 -2.50
C GLN A 125 0.78 -16.79 -2.95
N LEU A 126 1.51 -15.74 -2.55
CA LEU A 126 1.25 -14.38 -3.02
C LEU A 126 1.28 -14.31 -4.57
N LEU A 127 2.30 -14.89 -5.21
CA LEU A 127 2.40 -14.91 -6.66
C LEU A 127 1.21 -15.63 -7.32
N LEU A 128 0.81 -16.79 -6.80
CA LEU A 128 -0.35 -17.54 -7.31
C LEU A 128 -1.66 -16.78 -7.10
N THR A 129 -1.84 -16.16 -5.94
CA THR A 129 -2.98 -15.29 -5.65
C THR A 129 -3.08 -14.18 -6.70
N LEU A 130 -1.97 -13.49 -6.99
CA LEU A 130 -1.96 -12.42 -8.00
C LEU A 130 -2.37 -12.92 -9.40
N TYR A 131 -1.98 -14.12 -9.80
CA TYR A 131 -2.47 -14.72 -11.05
C TYR A 131 -3.98 -14.98 -11.02
N SER A 132 -4.52 -15.40 -9.87
CA SER A 132 -5.95 -15.68 -9.73
C SER A 132 -6.82 -14.42 -9.67
N LEU A 133 -6.26 -13.27 -9.29
CA LEU A 133 -7.00 -12.01 -9.16
C LEU A 133 -7.49 -11.46 -10.50
N GLU A 134 -6.93 -11.90 -11.62
CA GLU A 134 -7.37 -11.44 -12.95
C GLU A 134 -8.88 -11.61 -13.17
N ASN A 135 -9.42 -12.78 -12.81
CA ASN A 135 -10.86 -13.07 -12.90
C ASN A 135 -11.69 -12.20 -11.95
N MET A 136 -11.12 -11.88 -10.78
CA MET A 136 -11.78 -11.04 -9.79
C MET A 136 -11.87 -9.60 -10.27
N PHE A 137 -10.81 -9.05 -10.85
CA PHE A 137 -10.83 -7.71 -11.42
C PHE A 137 -11.83 -7.58 -12.57
N CYS A 138 -12.02 -8.62 -13.36
CA CYS A 138 -13.01 -8.64 -14.44
C CYS A 138 -14.45 -8.67 -13.92
N SER A 139 -14.70 -9.41 -12.84
CA SER A 139 -16.04 -9.57 -12.26
C SER A 139 -16.47 -8.40 -11.37
N HIS A 140 -15.50 -7.60 -10.90
CA HIS A 140 -15.70 -6.50 -9.96
C HIS A 140 -15.22 -5.17 -10.57
N PRO A 141 -16.04 -4.50 -11.41
CA PRO A 141 -15.66 -3.23 -12.04
C PRO A 141 -15.53 -2.06 -11.04
N SER A 142 -16.18 -2.16 -9.88
CA SER A 142 -16.07 -1.14 -8.81
C SER A 142 -14.79 -1.26 -7.99
N LEU A 143 -14.00 -2.31 -8.19
CA LEU A 143 -12.74 -2.52 -7.49
C LEU A 143 -11.66 -1.56 -7.96
N CYS A 144 -11.24 -0.62 -7.12
CA CYS A 144 -10.29 0.42 -7.54
C CYS A 144 -8.96 0.37 -6.79
N LEU A 145 -8.92 -0.33 -5.66
CA LEU A 145 -7.78 -0.35 -4.74
C LEU A 145 -7.35 -1.78 -4.44
N LEU A 146 -6.06 -2.05 -4.66
CA LEU A 146 -5.36 -3.25 -4.19
C LEU A 146 -4.42 -2.86 -3.05
N ILE A 147 -4.50 -3.56 -1.93
CA ILE A 147 -3.61 -3.38 -0.78
C ILE A 147 -2.80 -4.65 -0.56
N ILE A 148 -1.50 -4.50 -0.28
CA ILE A 148 -0.62 -5.60 0.19
C ILE A 148 0.06 -5.16 1.49
N ASP A 149 -0.30 -5.77 2.61
CA ASP A 149 0.32 -5.53 3.91
C ASP A 149 0.97 -6.83 4.42
N SER A 150 2.28 -7.02 4.32
CA SER A 150 3.32 -6.18 3.72
C SER A 150 4.00 -6.87 2.52
N ILE A 151 4.37 -6.11 1.48
CA ILE A 151 5.11 -6.68 0.34
C ILE A 151 6.51 -7.20 0.75
N SER A 152 6.99 -6.75 1.92
CA SER A 152 8.26 -7.15 2.52
C SER A 152 8.21 -8.42 3.38
N ALA A 153 7.03 -8.98 3.66
CA ALA A 153 6.84 -10.06 4.64
C ALA A 153 7.79 -11.25 4.43
N PHE A 154 7.95 -11.69 3.19
CA PHE A 154 8.74 -12.88 2.85
C PHE A 154 10.21 -12.60 2.55
N TYR A 155 10.68 -11.36 2.75
CA TYR A 155 12.03 -10.94 2.36
C TYR A 155 13.11 -11.89 2.88
N TRP A 156 13.16 -12.14 4.19
CA TRP A 156 14.21 -12.96 4.80
C TRP A 156 14.12 -14.43 4.38
N ILE A 157 12.91 -14.96 4.25
CA ILE A 157 12.67 -16.34 3.84
C ILE A 157 13.14 -16.55 2.40
N ASP A 158 12.80 -15.65 1.49
CA ASP A 158 13.22 -15.70 0.09
C ASP A 158 14.75 -15.52 -0.05
N ARG A 159 15.35 -14.62 0.74
CA ARG A 159 16.82 -14.47 0.80
C ARG A 159 17.51 -15.77 1.22
N ASN A 160 17.00 -16.43 2.26
CA ASN A 160 17.56 -17.68 2.74
C ASN A 160 17.40 -18.80 1.69
N ASN A 161 16.21 -18.92 1.09
CA ASN A 161 15.90 -19.97 0.11
C ASN A 161 16.62 -19.77 -1.24
N GLY A 162 17.01 -18.54 -1.58
CA GLY A 162 17.68 -18.21 -2.84
C GLY A 162 19.14 -18.65 -2.93
N GLY A 163 19.75 -19.13 -1.83
CA GLY A 163 21.15 -19.53 -1.80
C GLY A 163 22.10 -18.35 -2.09
N GLU A 164 23.15 -18.60 -2.87
CA GLU A 164 24.27 -17.65 -3.02
C GLU A 164 24.03 -16.51 -4.01
N THR A 165 23.00 -16.58 -4.85
CA THR A 165 22.78 -15.60 -5.93
C THR A 165 21.65 -14.63 -5.62
N PHE A 166 21.93 -13.33 -5.74
CA PHE A 166 20.93 -12.27 -5.62
C PHE A 166 19.71 -12.46 -6.53
N VAL A 167 19.88 -13.07 -7.70
CA VAL A 167 18.79 -13.33 -8.65
C VAL A 167 17.77 -14.32 -8.08
N ARG A 168 18.23 -15.42 -7.47
CA ARG A 168 17.34 -16.41 -6.85
C ARG A 168 16.72 -15.88 -5.57
N GLN A 169 17.50 -15.17 -4.77
CA GLN A 169 17.07 -14.52 -3.54
C GLN A 169 15.92 -13.51 -3.74
N GLU A 170 15.85 -12.87 -4.90
CA GLU A 170 14.81 -11.88 -5.23
C GLU A 170 13.77 -12.40 -6.23
N MET A 171 13.85 -13.67 -6.64
CA MET A 171 13.09 -14.19 -7.78
C MET A 171 11.58 -14.01 -7.62
N ASN A 172 11.04 -14.38 -6.46
CA ASN A 172 9.59 -14.34 -6.24
C ASN A 172 9.09 -12.90 -6.17
N LEU A 173 9.77 -12.02 -5.43
CA LEU A 173 9.43 -10.60 -5.40
C LEU A 173 9.49 -9.95 -6.78
N ARG A 174 10.48 -10.29 -7.62
CA ARG A 174 10.57 -9.80 -9.01
C ARG A 174 9.36 -10.22 -9.82
N LYS A 175 8.99 -11.51 -9.79
CA LYS A 175 7.80 -12.02 -10.48
C LYS A 175 6.52 -11.35 -9.99
N CYS A 176 6.35 -11.18 -8.67
CA CYS A 176 5.22 -10.45 -8.11
C CYS A 176 5.18 -9.00 -8.60
N THR A 177 6.33 -8.31 -8.62
CA THR A 177 6.43 -6.91 -9.06
C THR A 177 6.09 -6.76 -10.54
N GLU A 178 6.57 -7.67 -11.39
CA GLU A 178 6.27 -7.70 -12.83
C GLU A 178 4.77 -7.91 -13.07
N LEU A 179 4.18 -8.90 -12.38
CA LEU A 179 2.76 -9.19 -12.50
C LEU A 179 1.89 -8.06 -11.97
N LEU A 180 2.22 -7.48 -10.81
CA LEU A 180 1.54 -6.30 -10.28
C LEU A 180 1.58 -5.15 -11.28
N SER A 181 2.74 -4.86 -11.86
CA SER A 181 2.88 -3.79 -12.85
C SER A 181 2.00 -4.00 -14.08
N LYS A 182 1.82 -5.26 -14.51
CA LYS A 182 0.90 -5.62 -15.59
C LYS A 182 -0.56 -5.39 -15.16
N LEU A 183 -0.97 -5.98 -14.04
CA LEU A 183 -2.33 -5.92 -13.53
C LEU A 183 -2.80 -4.48 -13.27
N LEU A 184 -1.97 -3.64 -12.64
CA LEU A 184 -2.32 -2.25 -12.33
C LEU A 184 -2.55 -1.41 -13.59
N LYS A 185 -1.78 -1.65 -14.65
CA LYS A 185 -1.92 -0.94 -15.93
C LYS A 185 -3.11 -1.42 -16.74
N GLU A 186 -3.30 -2.74 -16.82
CA GLU A 186 -4.40 -3.34 -17.59
C GLU A 186 -5.76 -3.05 -16.97
N TYR A 187 -5.85 -3.21 -15.65
CA TYR A 187 -7.11 -3.04 -14.92
C TYR A 187 -7.26 -1.66 -14.30
N GLN A 188 -6.36 -0.70 -14.54
CA GLN A 188 -6.48 0.67 -14.01
C GLN A 188 -6.71 0.71 -12.49
N LEU A 189 -5.91 -0.03 -11.74
CA LEU A 189 -5.98 -0.11 -10.28
C LEU A 189 -4.89 0.76 -9.63
N VAL A 190 -5.10 1.15 -8.37
CA VAL A 190 -4.04 1.74 -7.54
C VAL A 190 -3.56 0.71 -6.53
N LEU A 191 -2.24 0.60 -6.35
CA LEU A 191 -1.64 -0.29 -5.34
C LEU A 191 -1.14 0.51 -4.14
N PHE A 192 -1.57 0.12 -2.95
CA PHE A 192 -0.95 0.51 -1.69
C PHE A 192 -0.22 -0.69 -1.12
N ALA A 193 1.08 -0.57 -0.88
CA ALA A 193 1.89 -1.65 -0.35
C ALA A 193 2.69 -1.17 0.85
N SER A 194 2.59 -1.91 1.95
CA SER A 194 3.36 -1.62 3.16
C SER A 194 4.72 -2.32 3.13
N THR A 195 5.73 -1.67 3.70
CA THR A 195 7.10 -2.15 3.81
C THR A 195 7.67 -1.84 5.19
N GLN A 196 8.32 -2.82 5.79
CA GLN A 196 8.94 -2.66 7.10
C GLN A 196 10.35 -2.06 6.97
N ALA A 197 10.72 -1.17 7.90
CA ALA A 197 12.07 -0.60 7.97
C ALA A 197 13.07 -1.56 8.63
N ILE A 198 13.42 -2.65 7.94
CA ILE A 198 14.31 -3.69 8.47
C ILE A 198 15.81 -3.34 8.38
N MET A 199 16.19 -2.39 7.53
CA MET A 199 17.58 -1.97 7.37
C MET A 199 17.83 -0.67 8.14
N GLN A 200 18.67 -0.74 9.18
CA GLN A 200 19.14 0.45 9.88
C GLN A 200 20.46 0.97 9.30
N LYS A 201 20.73 2.26 9.48
CA LYS A 201 22.07 2.82 9.29
C LYS A 201 22.91 2.39 10.51
N PRO A 202 24.15 1.90 10.34
CA PRO A 202 25.03 1.74 11.49
C PRO A 202 25.14 3.11 12.18
N PRO A 203 25.10 3.18 13.53
CA PRO A 203 25.37 4.43 14.22
C PRO A 203 26.72 4.95 13.72
N ASN A 204 26.79 6.23 13.35
CA ASN A 204 28.05 6.85 12.94
C ASN A 204 29.09 6.57 14.03
N GLU A 205 30.01 5.65 13.78
CA GLU A 205 31.24 5.58 14.58
C GLU A 205 31.93 6.93 14.39
N GLY A 206 32.18 7.61 15.50
CA GLY A 206 32.81 8.93 15.52
C GLY A 206 34.19 8.85 14.91
N GLY A 207 34.29 9.16 13.61
CA GLY A 207 35.54 9.42 12.92
C GLY A 207 35.88 10.89 13.01
N GLU A 208 36.82 11.24 13.88
CA GLU A 208 37.56 12.48 13.79
C GLU A 208 38.26 12.56 12.42
N GLY A 209 37.94 13.59 11.64
CA GLY A 209 38.59 13.82 10.34
C GLY A 209 38.00 14.99 9.60
N HIS A 210 38.71 16.11 9.59
CA HIS A 210 38.31 17.39 9.00
C HIS A 210 38.03 17.31 7.49
N SER A 211 36.90 17.87 7.04
CA SER A 211 36.79 18.72 5.83
C SER A 211 35.44 19.43 5.73
N ARG A 212 35.49 20.72 5.35
CA ARG A 212 34.41 21.71 5.32
C ARG A 212 33.44 21.53 4.14
N SER A 213 32.20 22.02 4.35
CA SER A 213 31.11 22.32 3.39
C SER A 213 30.54 21.14 2.61
N VAL A 214 29.28 20.71 2.83
CA VAL A 214 28.04 21.41 2.45
C VAL A 214 26.96 21.19 3.53
N LYS A 215 26.34 22.27 4.03
CA LYS A 215 25.09 22.18 4.80
C LYS A 215 23.97 21.78 3.85
N GLN A 216 23.68 20.48 3.73
CA GLN A 216 22.38 20.04 3.21
C GLN A 216 21.42 19.95 4.40
N ASN A 217 20.46 20.87 4.43
CA ASN A 217 19.23 20.67 5.18
C ASN A 217 18.50 19.45 4.60
N SER A 218 18.55 18.33 5.30
CA SER A 218 17.59 17.25 5.09
C SER A 218 17.29 16.63 6.44
N SER A 219 16.08 16.85 6.94
CA SER A 219 15.44 16.00 7.94
C SER A 219 15.17 14.63 7.31
N SER A 220 16.24 13.88 7.01
CA SER A 220 16.16 12.61 6.32
C SER A 220 15.57 11.56 7.26
N LEU A 221 14.28 11.27 7.13
CA LEU A 221 13.77 9.99 7.57
C LEU A 221 14.61 8.89 6.90
N ASP A 222 15.09 7.93 7.70
CA ASP A 222 15.98 6.82 7.32
C ASP A 222 15.34 5.82 6.35
N TYR A 223 14.97 6.27 5.15
CA TYR A 223 14.57 5.38 4.08
C TYR A 223 15.81 4.71 3.48
N LYS A 224 15.88 3.38 3.62
CA LYS A 224 16.93 2.57 3.00
C LYS A 224 16.28 1.50 2.13
N PRO A 225 16.33 1.64 0.79
CA PRO A 225 15.73 0.64 -0.10
C PRO A 225 16.50 -0.68 0.02
N TYR A 226 15.77 -1.77 0.23
CA TYR A 226 16.33 -3.13 0.31
C TYR A 226 15.57 -4.15 -0.54
N LEU A 227 14.35 -3.82 -0.97
CA LEU A 227 13.60 -4.59 -1.95
C LEU A 227 14.26 -4.49 -3.34
N CYS A 228 13.89 -5.41 -4.23
CA CYS A 228 14.52 -5.55 -5.54
C CYS A 228 14.43 -4.25 -6.37
N LYS A 229 15.35 -4.07 -7.32
CA LYS A 229 15.39 -2.86 -8.16
C LYS A 229 14.09 -2.62 -8.94
N LEU A 230 13.39 -3.69 -9.35
CA LEU A 230 12.10 -3.56 -10.02
C LEU A 230 11.07 -2.88 -9.11
N TRP A 231 11.00 -3.26 -7.83
CA TRP A 231 10.09 -2.64 -6.87
C TRP A 231 10.34 -1.14 -6.74
N GLN A 232 11.62 -0.77 -6.63
CA GLN A 232 12.03 0.64 -6.51
C GLN A 232 11.67 1.48 -7.74
N GLN A 233 11.59 0.86 -8.92
CA GLN A 233 11.23 1.53 -10.18
C GLN A 233 9.72 1.67 -10.36
N VAL A 234 8.92 0.73 -9.84
CA VAL A 234 7.45 0.77 -9.98
C VAL A 234 6.80 1.63 -8.91
N ALA A 235 7.42 1.78 -7.73
CA ALA A 235 6.97 2.72 -6.71
C ALA A 235 6.94 4.14 -7.29
N THR A 236 5.78 4.80 -7.19
CA THR A 236 5.57 6.17 -7.70
C THR A 236 5.50 7.17 -6.56
N HIS A 237 4.92 6.75 -5.44
CA HIS A 237 4.74 7.51 -4.22
C HIS A 237 5.37 6.74 -3.06
N ARG A 238 5.94 7.47 -2.10
CA ARG A 238 6.44 6.89 -0.86
C ARG A 238 5.94 7.70 0.32
N VAL A 239 5.41 7.01 1.32
CA VAL A 239 4.93 7.60 2.56
C VAL A 239 5.75 7.02 3.70
N LEU A 240 6.58 7.86 4.32
CA LEU A 240 7.47 7.46 5.41
C LEU A 240 6.76 7.69 6.76
N PHE A 241 6.58 6.62 7.53
CA PHE A 241 5.92 6.64 8.83
C PHE A 241 6.93 6.69 9.97
N SER A 242 6.66 7.55 10.94
CA SER A 242 7.36 7.60 12.22
C SER A 242 6.37 7.81 13.37
N LYS A 243 6.82 7.55 14.60
CA LYS A 243 6.06 7.78 15.82
C LYS A 243 6.94 8.50 16.84
N GLU A 244 6.36 9.46 17.55
CA GLU A 244 7.00 10.23 18.60
C GLU A 244 6.07 10.26 19.82
N LEU A 245 6.65 10.19 21.02
CA LEU A 245 5.91 10.43 22.25
C LEU A 245 6.02 11.93 22.58
N ARG A 246 4.90 12.65 22.58
CA ARG A 246 4.84 14.08 22.93
C ARG A 246 3.82 14.26 24.05
N ASN A 247 4.25 14.82 25.17
CA ASN A 247 3.39 15.06 26.34
C ASN A 247 2.62 13.80 26.81
N ASN A 248 3.29 12.65 26.85
CA ASN A 248 2.70 11.32 27.13
C ASN A 248 1.65 10.83 26.12
N GLU A 249 1.41 11.55 25.03
CA GLU A 249 0.57 11.08 23.94
C GLU A 249 1.43 10.57 22.78
N GLN A 250 0.97 9.48 22.17
CA GLN A 250 1.60 8.94 20.98
C GLN A 250 1.10 9.71 19.75
N ILE A 251 2.02 10.41 19.08
CA ILE A 251 1.74 11.13 17.84
C ILE A 251 2.50 10.47 16.70
N TYR A 252 1.78 10.18 15.63
CA TYR A 252 2.35 9.62 14.43
C TYR A 252 2.64 10.74 13.43
N SER A 253 3.64 10.54 12.59
CA SER A 253 3.97 11.48 11.53
C SER A 253 4.19 10.71 10.24
N ILE A 254 3.73 11.32 9.15
CA ILE A 254 3.99 10.88 7.79
C ILE A 254 4.79 11.93 7.04
N MET A 255 5.66 11.46 6.16
CA MET A 255 6.22 12.26 5.07
C MET A 255 5.88 11.57 3.75
N SER A 256 4.93 12.13 3.03
CA SER A 256 4.52 11.64 1.71
C SER A 256 5.31 12.35 0.64
N CYS A 257 5.81 11.64 -0.35
CA CYS A 257 6.51 12.21 -1.49
C CYS A 257 6.15 11.51 -2.80
N HIS A 258 5.93 12.29 -3.85
CA HIS A 258 5.87 11.79 -5.21
C HIS A 258 7.29 11.72 -5.78
N LEU A 259 7.75 10.53 -6.20
CA LEU A 259 9.18 10.30 -6.47
C LEU A 259 9.71 11.04 -7.71
N LYS A 260 8.87 11.30 -8.72
CA LYS A 260 9.26 12.09 -9.91
C LYS A 260 9.32 13.59 -9.65
N THR A 261 8.26 14.18 -9.08
CA THR A 261 8.18 15.63 -8.85
C THR A 261 8.97 16.07 -7.62
N ARG A 262 9.29 15.14 -6.71
CA ARG A 262 9.91 15.39 -5.40
C ARG A 262 9.11 16.35 -4.51
N ASN A 263 7.85 16.59 -4.85
CA ASN A 263 6.92 17.29 -3.99
C ASN A 263 6.55 16.37 -2.83
N GLY A 264 6.64 16.90 -1.62
CA GLY A 264 6.31 16.14 -0.43
C GLY A 264 5.61 16.98 0.62
N VAL A 265 4.83 16.29 1.44
CA VAL A 265 4.05 16.89 2.51
C VAL A 265 4.33 16.13 3.78
N LYS A 266 4.59 16.87 4.86
CA LYS A 266 4.66 16.32 6.21
C LYS A 266 3.34 16.60 6.91
N ARG A 267 2.76 15.57 7.52
CA ARG A 267 1.58 15.66 8.38
C ARG A 267 1.79 14.85 9.64
N SER A 268 1.10 15.23 10.69
CA SER A 268 0.99 14.43 11.90
C SER A 268 -0.44 13.92 12.03
N PHE A 269 -0.61 12.79 12.68
CA PHE A 269 -1.91 12.19 12.89
C PHE A 269 -1.96 11.42 14.21
N ARG A 270 -3.18 11.18 14.68
CA ARG A 270 -3.50 10.28 15.78
C ARG A 270 -4.38 9.13 15.28
N ILE A 271 -4.36 8.04 16.03
CA ILE A 271 -5.22 6.89 15.78
C ILE A 271 -6.36 6.97 16.80
N ALA A 272 -7.59 7.04 16.30
CA ALA A 272 -8.82 7.15 17.08
C ALA A 272 -9.77 6.00 16.70
N GLU A 273 -10.89 5.88 17.41
CA GLU A 273 -11.91 4.85 17.14
C GLU A 273 -12.46 4.97 15.72
N SER A 274 -12.66 6.21 15.23
CA SER A 274 -13.05 6.52 13.85
C SER A 274 -11.92 6.43 12.82
N GLY A 275 -10.76 5.86 13.15
CA GLY A 275 -9.61 5.66 12.25
C GLY A 275 -8.53 6.72 12.42
N VAL A 276 -7.85 7.09 11.32
CA VAL A 276 -6.79 8.11 11.34
C VAL A 276 -7.39 9.51 11.37
N GLN A 277 -6.91 10.33 12.30
CA GLN A 277 -7.25 11.76 12.41
C GLN A 277 -5.99 12.60 12.24
N PHE A 278 -5.92 13.35 11.14
CA PHE A 278 -4.83 14.28 10.88
C PHE A 278 -4.91 15.50 11.81
N LEU A 279 -3.74 16.03 12.20
CA LEU A 279 -3.55 17.19 13.07
C LEU A 279 -3.26 18.46 12.27
#